data_AF-A0A3D2SWM5-F1
#
_entry.id   AF-A0A3D2SWM5-F1
#
_cell.length_a   1.000
_cell.length_b   1.000
_cell.length_c   1.000
_cell.angle_alpha   90.00
_cell.angle_beta   90.00
_cell.angle_gamma   90.00
#
_symmetry.space_group_name_H-M   'P 1'
#
loop_
_entity.id
_entity.type
_entity.pdbx_description
1 polymer ?
#
loop_
_entity_poly.entity_id
_entity_poly.type
_entity_poly.pdbx_seq_one_letter_code
_entity_poly.pdbx_strand_id
1 'polypeptide(L)' 'NVAKGSGEPNKNKVGKVKLKQVKEIAEAKKEDLNANDIEAAMEIIKGTARSMGIEVEE' A
#
# COMPACT_ATOMS: atom_id res chain seq x y z
N ASN A 1 -11.41 -8.39 -7.75
CA ASN A 1 -10.41 -8.82 -8.75
C ASN A 1 -9.49 -7.68 -9.14
N VAL A 2 -8.39 -7.45 -8.41
CA VAL A 2 -7.21 -6.76 -8.94
C VAL A 2 -6.16 -7.85 -9.16
N ALA A 3 -6.26 -8.54 -10.30
CA ALA A 3 -5.63 -9.85 -10.50
C ALA A 3 -4.18 -9.78 -11.04
N LYS A 4 -3.65 -8.60 -11.37
CA LYS A 4 -2.25 -8.40 -11.77
C LYS A 4 -1.80 -7.00 -11.33
N GLY A 5 -0.66 -6.92 -10.65
CA GLY A 5 0.04 -5.64 -10.42
C GLY A 5 0.49 -5.05 -11.76
N SER A 6 0.78 -3.74 -11.77
CA SER A 6 1.26 -3.06 -12.98
C SER A 6 2.54 -3.70 -13.51
N GLY A 7 2.57 -4.03 -14.81
CA GLY A 7 3.79 -4.47 -15.49
C GLY A 7 4.83 -3.34 -15.65
N GLU A 8 4.40 -2.08 -15.52
CA GLU A 8 5.26 -0.90 -15.47
C GLU A 8 4.79 0.06 -14.35
N PRO A 9 5.05 -0.26 -13.06
CA PRO A 9 4.50 0.46 -11.90
C PRO A 9 4.77 1.97 -11.85
N ASN A 10 5.86 2.39 -12.48
CA ASN A 10 6.31 3.77 -12.54
C ASN A 10 5.66 4.56 -13.69
N LYS A 11 5.10 3.88 -14.70
CA LYS A 11 4.46 4.52 -15.87
C LYS A 11 2.94 4.36 -15.86
N ASN A 12 2.46 3.16 -15.54
CA ASN A 12 1.05 2.81 -15.57
C ASN A 12 0.54 2.60 -14.14
N LYS A 13 -0.23 3.55 -13.64
CA LYS A 13 -0.93 3.39 -12.37
C LYS A 13 -2.17 2.52 -12.57
N VAL A 14 -2.29 1.45 -11.78
CA VAL A 14 -3.35 0.43 -11.90
C VAL A 14 -4.45 0.57 -10.84
N GLY A 15 -4.34 1.57 -9.96
CA GLY A 15 -5.34 1.86 -8.95
C GLY A 15 -4.93 2.99 -8.03
N LYS A 16 -5.87 3.43 -7.20
CA LYS A 16 -5.66 4.45 -6.17
C LYS A 16 -6.22 3.95 -4.84
N VAL A 17 -5.55 4.27 -3.75
CA VAL A 17 -6.01 3.99 -2.37
C VAL A 17 -5.87 5.24 -1.52
N LYS A 18 -6.81 5.45 -0.60
CA LYS A 18 -6.75 6.59 0.32
C LYS A 18 -5.84 6.31 1.51
N LEU A 19 -5.28 7.36 2.11
CA LEU A 19 -4.45 7.25 3.31
C LEU A 19 -5.17 6.55 4.46
N LYS A 20 -6.49 6.78 4.60
CA LYS A 20 -7.34 6.09 5.57
C LYS A 20 -7.36 4.57 5.36
N GLN A 21 -7.47 4.12 4.12
CA GLN A 21 -7.47 2.70 3.79
C GLN A 21 -6.10 2.08 4.04
N VAL A 22 -5.02 2.82 3.75
CA VAL A 22 -3.66 2.39 4.09
C VAL A 22 -3.51 2.21 5.60
N LYS A 23 -4.06 3.12 6.40
CA LYS A 23 -4.05 3.03 7.86
C LYS A 23 -4.83 1.82 8.37
N GLU A 24 -6.05 1.60 7.87
CA GLU A 24 -6.87 0.43 8.23
C GLU A 24 -6.16 -0.89 7.88
N ILE A 25 -5.52 -0.96 6.70
CA ILE A 25 -4.74 -2.13 6.29
C ILE A 25 -3.51 -2.31 7.19
N ALA A 26 -2.83 -1.21 7.55
CA ALA A 26 -1.67 -1.25 8.43
C ALA A 26 -2.04 -1.70 9.85
N GLU A 27 -3.17 -1.24 10.39
CA GLU A 27 -3.71 -1.69 11.68
C GLU A 27 -4.05 -3.18 11.64
N ALA A 28 -4.76 -3.62 10.59
CA ALA A 28 -5.17 -5.02 10.45
C ALA A 28 -4.00 -5.99 10.24
N LYS A 29 -2.92 -5.54 9.59
CA LYS A 29 -1.71 -6.37 9.32
C LYS A 29 -0.56 -6.11 10.27
N LYS A 30 -0.67 -5.22 11.26
CA LYS A 30 0.49 -4.82 12.07
C LYS A 30 1.16 -6.00 12.76
N GLU A 31 0.39 -6.97 13.23
CA GLU A 31 0.91 -8.19 13.87
C GLU A 31 1.69 -9.08 12.90
N ASP A 32 1.38 -9.02 11.60
CA ASP A 32 2.08 -9.76 10.54
C ASP A 32 3.30 -8.99 9.97
N LEU A 33 3.39 -7.69 10.26
CA LEU A 33 4.42 -6.81 9.73
C LEU A 33 5.55 -6.64 10.75
N ASN A 34 6.77 -6.53 10.25
CA ASN A 34 7.92 -6.20 11.09
C ASN A 34 8.00 -4.67 11.35
N ALA A 35 6.92 -4.08 11.86
CA ALA A 35 6.79 -2.65 12.09
C ALA A 35 6.64 -2.34 13.58
N ASN A 36 7.44 -1.39 14.07
CA ASN A 36 7.44 -0.99 15.49
C ASN A 36 6.16 -0.21 15.86
N ASP A 37 5.66 0.61 14.95
CA ASP A 37 4.48 1.45 15.13
C ASP A 37 3.57 1.40 13.88
N ILE A 38 2.41 2.06 13.97
CA ILE A 38 1.44 2.09 12.88
C ILE A 38 1.95 2.92 11.70
N GLU A 39 2.76 3.96 11.95
CA GLU A 39 3.30 4.80 10.87
C GLU A 39 4.31 4.01 10.02
N ALA A 40 5.20 3.25 10.66
CA ALA A 40 6.11 2.31 10.01
C ALA A 40 5.35 1.22 9.23
N ALA A 41 4.27 0.68 9.80
CA ALA A 41 3.42 -0.28 9.09
C ALA A 41 2.77 0.37 7.85
N MET A 42 2.30 1.62 7.96
CA MET A 42 1.77 2.37 6.83
C MET A 42 2.82 2.59 5.74
N GLU A 43 4.07 2.91 6.08
CA GLU A 43 5.16 3.05 5.11
C GLU A 43 5.45 1.75 4.35
N ILE A 44 5.41 0.58 5.02
CA ILE A 44 5.55 -0.72 4.36
C ILE A 44 4.41 -0.96 3.36
N ILE A 45 3.17 -0.63 3.75
CA ILE A 45 2.00 -0.77 2.86
C ILE A 45 2.08 0.21 1.68
N LYS A 46 2.51 1.46 1.90
CA LYS A 46 2.74 2.45 0.83
C LYS A 46 3.81 1.98 -0.15
N GLY A 47 4.92 1.42 0.34
CA GLY A 47 5.98 0.84 -0.49
C GLY A 47 5.46 -0.27 -1.39
N THR A 48 4.60 -1.14 -0.82
CA THR A 48 3.93 -2.22 -1.56
C THR A 48 2.94 -1.67 -2.60
N ALA A 49 2.12 -0.69 -2.23
CA ALA A 49 1.22 -0.02 -3.17
C ALA A 49 2.00 0.58 -4.35
N ARG A 50 3.09 1.28 -4.07
CA ARG A 50 3.95 1.88 -5.09
C ARG A 50 4.56 0.84 -6.03
N SER A 51 5.08 -0.28 -5.52
CA SER A 51 5.68 -1.33 -6.35
C SER A 51 4.65 -2.06 -7.21
N MET A 52 3.39 -2.07 -6.79
CA MET A 52 2.27 -2.58 -7.57
C MET A 52 1.73 -1.58 -8.60
N GLY A 53 2.17 -0.32 -8.57
CA GLY A 53 1.66 0.76 -9.41
C GLY A 53 0.34 1.34 -8.89
N ILE A 54 0.08 1.23 -7.59
CA ILE A 54 -1.07 1.85 -6.92
C ILE A 54 -0.61 3.19 -6.34
N GLU A 55 -1.37 4.23 -6.61
CA GLU A 55 -1.13 5.58 -6.07
C GLU A 55 -1.83 5.74 -4.71
N VAL A 56 -1.15 6.38 -3.77
CA VAL A 56 -1.71 6.67 -2.44
C VAL A 56 -2.06 8.15 -2.41
N GLU A 57 -3.35 8.45 -2.28
CA GLU A 57 -3.90 9.81 -2.17
C GLU A 57 -4.44 10.03 -0.75
N GLU A 58 -4.65 11.29 -0.35
CA GLU A 58 -5.18 11.64 0.97
C GLU A 58 -6.61 11.11 1.24
#